data_AF-A0A9P8PCJ6-F1
#
_entry.id   AF-A0A9P8PCJ6-F1
#
_cell.length_a   1.000
_cell.length_b   1.000
_cell.length_c   1.000
_cell.angle_alpha   90.00
_cell.angle_beta   90.00
_cell.angle_gamma   90.00
#
_symmetry.space_group_name_H-M   'P 1'
#
loop_
_entity.id
_entity.type
_entity.pdbx_description
1 polymer ?
#
loop_
_entity_poly.entity_id
_entity_poly.type
_entity_poly.pdbx_seq_one_letter_code
_entity_poly.pdbx_strand_id
1 'polypeptide(L)'
;MVYMNGQSIECETKRKFYEAATENTIPGLPSEPLEPEPSKIEEIRDSKVGFLQDNIKHARLQLIQYLDLAKDKYIEQSEQYYKVERQVTDTLSSLHDKREELFPNSLYVLTGFLTGVVFTRRSNIFVRSTVPLFCGVAAFRFFLPSTFSNVIFWLDTYERKHQPELWSSQKDLFNKASNMIDQADKLATETEAVVGKYLDETKKMVGTYAGLNVEQKVSEKKTK
;
A
#
# COMPACT_ATOMS: atom_id res chain seq x y z
N MET A 1 69.23 -70.78 0.57
CA MET A 1 70.27 -70.69 -0.47
C MET A 1 69.73 -69.87 -1.63
N VAL A 2 70.16 -68.62 -1.79
CA VAL A 2 70.36 -67.95 -3.08
C VAL A 2 71.46 -66.91 -2.82
N TYR A 3 72.60 -67.08 -3.49
CA TYR A 3 73.69 -66.10 -3.53
C TYR A 3 73.47 -65.18 -4.72
N MET A 4 73.57 -63.87 -4.48
CA MET A 4 73.83 -62.80 -5.45
C MET A 4 74.35 -61.63 -4.61
N ASN A 5 75.34 -60.83 -4.97
CA ASN A 5 76.43 -60.89 -5.92
C ASN A 5 77.30 -59.69 -5.47
N GLY A 6 78.62 -59.86 -5.40
CA GLY A 6 79.50 -58.88 -4.78
C GLY A 6 79.52 -57.52 -5.49
N GLN A 7 79.61 -56.46 -4.69
CA GLN A 7 80.56 -55.36 -4.86
C GLN A 7 80.68 -54.59 -3.53
N SER A 8 81.91 -54.20 -3.19
CA SER A 8 82.35 -53.63 -1.92
C SER A 8 81.62 -52.34 -1.54
N ILE A 9 81.20 -52.24 -0.28
CA ILE A 9 80.64 -51.01 0.30
C ILE A 9 81.82 -50.12 0.70
N GLU A 10 82.24 -49.20 -0.17
CA GLU A 10 83.03 -48.06 0.27
C GLU A 10 82.10 -47.06 0.97
N CYS A 11 82.32 -46.84 2.26
CA CYS A 11 81.67 -45.77 2.99
C CYS A 11 82.19 -44.43 2.45
N GLU A 12 81.44 -43.78 1.55
CA GLU A 12 81.73 -42.40 1.19
C GLU A 12 81.73 -41.53 2.46
N THR A 13 82.86 -40.85 2.68
CA THR A 13 82.98 -39.79 3.69
C THR A 13 81.88 -38.76 3.43
N LYS A 14 81.14 -38.41 4.49
CA LYS A 14 79.96 -37.51 4.51
C LYS A 14 79.98 -36.50 3.36
N ARG A 15 78.98 -36.59 2.48
CA ARG A 15 78.72 -35.60 1.42
C ARG A 15 78.81 -34.19 2.02
N LYS A 16 79.74 -33.39 1.50
CA LYS A 16 79.89 -32.00 1.87
C LYS A 16 78.87 -31.16 1.10
N PHE A 17 77.68 -31.05 1.66
CA PHE A 17 76.56 -30.34 1.03
C PHE A 17 76.75 -28.81 0.93
N TYR A 18 77.84 -28.25 1.48
CA TYR A 18 78.00 -26.81 1.66
C TYR A 18 79.36 -26.24 1.20
N GLU A 19 80.14 -26.96 0.37
CA GLU A 19 81.45 -26.48 -0.10
C GLU A 19 81.46 -25.90 -1.54
N ALA A 20 80.32 -25.84 -2.23
CA ALA A 20 80.20 -25.11 -3.50
C ALA A 20 79.47 -23.78 -3.27
N ALA A 21 80.23 -22.69 -3.38
CA ALA A 21 79.82 -21.30 -3.28
C ALA A 21 79.62 -20.75 -1.85
N THR A 22 80.75 -20.58 -1.16
CA THR A 22 80.97 -19.38 -0.35
C THR A 22 80.94 -18.14 -1.26
N GLU A 23 79.74 -17.63 -1.55
CA GLU A 23 79.54 -16.19 -1.63
C GLU A 23 78.62 -15.80 -0.47
N ASN A 24 79.13 -14.90 0.36
CA ASN A 24 78.66 -14.59 1.70
C ASN A 24 77.15 -14.31 1.75
N THR A 25 76.38 -15.25 2.31
CA THR A 25 75.03 -14.96 2.80
C THR A 25 75.00 -15.15 4.32
N ILE A 26 75.55 -14.14 5.00
CA ILE A 26 75.17 -13.83 6.37
C ILE A 26 73.70 -13.34 6.29
N PRO A 27 72.75 -13.90 7.05
CA PRO A 27 71.37 -13.44 7.02
C PRO A 27 71.30 -12.00 7.54
N GLY A 28 70.95 -11.04 6.68
CA GLY A 28 70.68 -9.65 7.06
C GLY A 28 71.45 -8.54 6.34
N LEU A 29 72.17 -8.80 5.24
CA LEU A 29 72.77 -7.75 4.41
C LEU A 29 72.04 -7.66 3.04
N PRO A 30 71.70 -6.46 2.51
CA PRO A 30 70.98 -6.36 1.25
C PRO A 30 71.85 -6.84 0.10
N SER A 31 71.34 -7.79 -0.70
CA SER A 31 71.94 -8.19 -1.96
C SER A 31 71.84 -7.04 -2.96
N GLU A 32 72.96 -6.66 -3.57
CA GLU A 32 73.03 -5.68 -4.65
C GLU A 32 72.26 -6.21 -5.88
N PRO A 33 71.37 -5.42 -6.52
CA PRO A 33 70.48 -5.91 -7.57
C PRO A 33 71.23 -6.37 -8.83
N LEU A 34 70.89 -7.56 -9.34
CA LEU A 34 71.12 -7.87 -10.75
C LEU A 34 70.17 -6.98 -11.58
N GLU A 35 70.73 -6.05 -12.35
CA GLU A 35 69.99 -5.25 -13.34
C GLU A 35 69.68 -6.10 -14.59
N PRO A 36 68.41 -6.45 -14.87
CA PRO A 36 67.99 -6.71 -16.25
C PRO A 36 67.81 -5.37 -16.95
N GLU A 37 68.43 -5.19 -18.13
CA GLU A 37 68.21 -4.06 -19.07
C GLU A 37 66.75 -3.52 -19.01
N PRO A 38 66.50 -2.41 -18.27
CA PRO A 38 65.15 -2.06 -17.81
C PRO A 38 64.30 -1.37 -18.88
N SER A 39 64.92 -0.86 -19.94
CA SER A 39 64.26 0.09 -20.85
C SER A 39 63.15 -0.53 -21.70
N LYS A 40 63.36 -1.72 -22.26
CA LYS A 40 62.43 -2.29 -23.26
C LYS A 40 61.24 -3.02 -22.66
N ILE A 41 61.40 -3.60 -21.46
CA ILE A 41 60.31 -4.30 -20.76
C ILE A 41 59.42 -3.28 -20.04
N GLU A 42 59.98 -2.19 -19.49
CA GLU A 42 59.17 -1.11 -18.90
C GLU A 42 58.37 -0.33 -19.93
N GLU A 43 58.92 -0.02 -21.11
CA GLU A 43 58.19 0.72 -22.16
C GLU A 43 57.01 -0.10 -22.75
N ILE A 44 57.20 -1.41 -22.93
CA ILE A 44 56.13 -2.32 -23.39
C ILE A 44 55.10 -2.56 -22.27
N ARG A 45 55.52 -2.55 -21.00
CA ARG A 45 54.62 -2.66 -19.84
C ARG A 45 53.80 -1.39 -19.68
N ASP A 46 54.40 -0.20 -19.66
CA ASP A 46 53.67 1.06 -19.48
C ASP A 46 52.69 1.34 -20.62
N SER A 47 53.05 1.03 -21.87
CA SER A 47 52.12 1.20 -23.01
C SER A 47 50.92 0.25 -22.96
N LYS A 48 51.12 -1.02 -22.56
CA LYS A 48 50.02 -1.99 -22.41
C LYS A 48 49.17 -1.72 -21.18
N VAL A 49 49.81 -1.36 -20.05
CA VAL A 49 49.12 -1.06 -18.79
C VAL A 49 48.29 0.23 -18.92
N GLY A 50 48.78 1.23 -19.67
CA GLY A 50 48.01 2.43 -20.02
C GLY A 50 46.70 2.11 -20.73
N PHE A 51 46.73 1.25 -21.76
CA PHE A 51 45.51 0.87 -22.49
C PHE A 51 44.47 0.15 -21.61
N LEU A 52 44.88 -0.81 -20.77
CA LEU A 52 43.94 -1.50 -19.88
C LEU A 52 43.39 -0.55 -18.80
N GLN A 53 44.25 0.31 -18.26
CA GLN A 53 43.88 1.30 -17.25
C GLN A 53 42.82 2.26 -17.80
N ASP A 54 42.98 2.74 -19.04
CA ASP A 54 42.00 3.62 -19.67
C ASP A 54 40.67 2.90 -19.92
N ASN A 55 40.68 1.66 -20.40
CA ASN A 55 39.45 0.89 -20.60
C ASN A 55 38.69 0.62 -19.30
N ILE A 56 39.40 0.25 -18.23
CA ILE A 56 38.79 0.04 -16.90
C ILE A 56 38.26 1.37 -16.34
N LYS A 57 38.98 2.47 -16.55
CA LYS A 57 38.54 3.81 -16.17
C LYS A 57 37.26 4.21 -16.90
N HIS A 58 37.19 4.01 -18.22
CA HIS A 58 35.99 4.28 -19.00
C HIS A 58 34.80 3.41 -18.56
N ALA A 59 35.01 2.11 -18.35
CA ALA A 59 33.99 1.20 -17.86
C ALA A 59 33.46 1.63 -16.48
N ARG A 60 34.36 1.98 -15.55
CA ARG A 60 33.99 2.50 -14.22
C ARG A 60 33.19 3.80 -14.33
N LEU A 61 33.65 4.75 -15.14
CA LEU A 61 32.97 6.03 -15.30
C LEU A 61 31.56 5.87 -15.89
N GLN A 62 31.40 4.98 -16.87
CA GLN A 62 30.09 4.67 -17.44
C GLN A 62 29.16 4.03 -16.40
N LEU A 63 29.65 3.06 -15.62
CA LEU A 63 28.86 2.46 -14.54
C LEU A 63 28.43 3.47 -13.48
N ILE A 64 29.35 4.36 -13.07
CA ILE A 64 29.03 5.43 -12.12
C ILE A 64 27.96 6.35 -12.69
N GLN A 65 28.09 6.77 -13.94
CA GLN A 65 27.08 7.63 -14.60
C GLN A 65 25.71 6.96 -14.65
N TYR A 66 25.62 5.68 -15.01
CA TYR A 66 24.34 4.97 -15.01
C TYR A 66 23.75 4.80 -13.61
N LEU A 67 24.59 4.55 -12.60
CA LEU A 67 24.15 4.46 -11.21
C LEU A 67 23.60 5.81 -10.73
N ASP A 68 24.33 6.91 -10.98
CA ASP A 68 23.91 8.25 -10.58
C ASP A 68 22.59 8.64 -11.26
N LEU A 69 22.43 8.37 -12.55
CA LEU A 69 21.16 8.60 -13.26
C LEU A 69 20.00 7.77 -12.69
N ALA A 70 20.25 6.50 -12.35
CA ALA A 70 19.23 5.64 -11.74
C ALA A 70 18.84 6.14 -10.34
N LYS A 71 19.83 6.58 -9.56
CA LYS A 71 19.63 7.16 -8.24
C LYS A 71 18.83 8.45 -8.32
N ASP A 72 19.16 9.34 -9.24
CA ASP A 72 18.44 10.61 -9.42
C ASP A 72 16.99 10.37 -9.83
N LYS A 73 16.73 9.41 -10.71
CA LYS A 73 15.36 9.02 -11.09
C LYS A 73 14.57 8.43 -9.92
N TYR A 74 15.21 7.61 -9.11
CA TYR A 74 14.59 7.07 -7.90
C TYR A 74 14.27 8.18 -6.89
N ILE A 75 15.20 9.09 -6.66
CA ILE A 75 15.00 10.23 -5.76
C ILE A 75 13.86 11.12 -6.29
N GLU A 76 13.87 11.46 -7.58
CA GLU A 76 12.80 12.25 -8.21
C GLU A 76 11.42 11.62 -8.03
N GLN A 77 11.28 10.31 -8.27
CA GLN A 77 10.04 9.59 -8.06
C GLN A 77 9.63 9.55 -6.58
N SER A 78 10.59 9.32 -5.68
CA SER A 78 10.33 9.32 -4.25
C SER A 78 9.88 10.70 -3.75
N GLU A 79 10.48 11.79 -4.25
CA GLU A 79 10.08 13.14 -3.90
C GLU A 79 8.67 13.47 -4.38
N GLN A 80 8.30 13.03 -5.58
CA GLN A 80 6.94 13.19 -6.09
C GLN A 80 5.95 12.43 -5.22
N TYR A 81 6.29 11.19 -4.85
CA TYR A 81 5.48 10.38 -3.94
C TYR A 81 5.32 11.04 -2.57
N TYR A 82 6.42 11.47 -1.93
CA TYR A 82 6.38 12.15 -0.64
C TYR A 82 5.63 13.49 -0.68
N LYS A 83 5.71 14.24 -1.79
CA LYS A 83 4.92 15.48 -1.98
C LYS A 83 3.43 15.17 -1.98
N VAL A 84 3.03 14.12 -2.70
CA VAL A 84 1.63 13.66 -2.73
C VAL A 84 1.19 13.16 -1.35
N GLU A 85 1.99 12.32 -0.69
CA GLU A 85 1.70 11.85 0.66
C GLU A 85 1.53 13.00 1.65
N ARG A 86 2.39 14.01 1.57
CA ARG A 86 2.33 15.17 2.45
C ARG A 86 1.11 16.03 2.17
N GLN A 87 0.76 16.25 0.90
CA GLN A 87 -0.49 16.93 0.54
C GLN A 87 -1.73 16.18 1.05
N VAL A 88 -1.74 14.85 0.94
CA VAL A 88 -2.83 14.01 1.46
C VAL A 88 -2.87 14.06 2.98
N THR A 89 -1.72 13.99 3.64
CA THR A 89 -1.61 14.04 5.11
C THR A 89 -2.02 15.40 5.64
N ASP A 90 -1.59 16.49 5.00
CA ASP A 90 -1.97 17.86 5.35
C ASP A 90 -3.49 18.06 5.16
N THR A 91 -4.03 17.56 4.05
CA THR A 91 -5.48 17.61 3.77
C THR A 91 -6.25 16.78 4.80
N LEU A 92 -5.81 15.55 5.07
CA LEU A 92 -6.43 14.65 6.04
C LEU A 92 -6.37 15.23 7.46
N SER A 93 -5.23 15.78 7.85
CA SER A 93 -5.05 16.46 9.12
C SER A 93 -5.92 17.72 9.23
N SER A 94 -6.18 18.40 8.12
CA SER A 94 -7.07 19.56 8.09
C SER A 94 -8.55 19.18 8.14
N LEU A 95 -8.91 17.99 7.65
CA LEU A 95 -10.29 17.51 7.54
C LEU A 95 -10.76 16.76 8.79
N HIS A 96 -9.83 16.18 9.54
CA HIS A 96 -10.11 15.36 10.70
C HIS A 96 -10.28 16.19 11.99
N ASP A 97 -11.33 15.93 12.77
CA ASP A 97 -11.50 16.47 14.13
C ASP A 97 -10.69 15.61 15.12
N LYS A 98 -9.85 16.24 15.96
CA LYS A 98 -8.96 15.60 16.95
C LYS A 98 -9.67 14.68 17.95
N ARG A 99 -11.01 14.69 17.97
CA ARG A 99 -11.86 13.88 18.84
C ARG A 99 -12.15 12.47 18.31
N GLU A 100 -11.91 12.19 17.02
CA GLU A 100 -12.10 10.84 16.46
C GLU A 100 -10.74 10.09 16.41
N GLU A 101 -10.69 8.80 16.74
CA GLU A 101 -9.46 8.02 16.58
C GLU A 101 -9.39 7.41 15.16
N LEU A 102 -8.58 8.00 14.26
CA LEU A 102 -8.52 7.57 12.86
C LEU A 102 -8.05 6.13 12.69
N PHE A 103 -7.06 5.70 13.47
CA PHE A 103 -6.39 4.42 13.24
C PHE A 103 -7.32 3.21 13.45
N PRO A 104 -8.01 3.05 14.60
CA PRO A 104 -8.96 1.95 14.78
C PRO A 104 -10.21 2.11 13.90
N ASN A 105 -10.74 3.32 13.75
CA ASN A 105 -11.98 3.53 13.02
C ASN A 105 -11.80 3.31 11.51
N SER A 106 -10.69 3.74 10.91
CA SER A 106 -10.41 3.47 9.49
C SER A 106 -10.26 1.98 9.21
N LEU A 107 -9.65 1.21 10.14
CA LEU A 107 -9.61 -0.24 10.05
C LEU A 107 -11.01 -0.84 10.08
N TYR A 108 -11.91 -0.36 10.94
CA TYR A 108 -13.30 -0.84 10.95
C TYR A 108 -14.03 -0.56 9.63
N VAL A 109 -13.83 0.61 9.03
CA VAL A 109 -14.36 0.92 7.69
C VAL A 109 -13.82 -0.05 6.64
N LEU A 110 -12.52 -0.32 6.66
CA LEU A 110 -11.87 -1.25 5.74
C LEU A 110 -12.41 -2.68 5.92
N THR A 111 -12.60 -3.12 7.16
CA THR A 111 -13.19 -4.42 7.46
C THR A 111 -14.63 -4.50 6.97
N GLY A 112 -15.45 -3.46 7.16
CA GLY A 112 -16.82 -3.40 6.64
C GLY A 112 -16.87 -3.51 5.12
N PHE A 113 -15.99 -2.78 4.42
CA PHE A 113 -15.83 -2.91 2.97
C PHE A 113 -15.48 -4.35 2.57
N LEU A 114 -14.48 -4.95 3.23
CA LEU A 114 -14.03 -6.32 2.96
C LEU A 114 -15.13 -7.35 3.25
N THR A 115 -15.94 -7.14 4.30
CA THR A 115 -17.14 -7.92 4.59
C THR A 115 -18.14 -7.84 3.45
N GLY A 116 -18.33 -6.67 2.84
CA GLY A 116 -19.15 -6.51 1.63
C GLY A 116 -18.60 -7.28 0.43
N VAL A 117 -17.28 -7.35 0.25
CA VAL A 117 -16.63 -8.16 -0.79
C VAL A 117 -16.86 -9.66 -0.55
N VAL A 118 -16.73 -10.12 0.69
CA VAL A 118 -17.01 -11.52 1.06
C VAL A 118 -18.48 -11.86 0.83
N PHE A 119 -19.39 -10.95 1.18
CA PHE A 119 -20.83 -11.14 1.02
C PHE A 119 -21.23 -11.27 -0.47
N THR A 120 -20.56 -10.56 -1.36
CA THR A 120 -20.81 -10.60 -2.81
C THR A 120 -20.04 -11.66 -3.57
N ARG A 121 -19.40 -12.62 -2.87
CA ARG A 121 -18.57 -13.65 -3.48
C ARG A 121 -19.29 -14.48 -4.56
N ARG A 122 -20.61 -14.67 -4.45
CA ARG A 122 -21.42 -15.47 -5.39
C ARG A 122 -22.48 -14.65 -6.15
N SER A 123 -22.33 -13.33 -6.23
CA SER A 123 -23.30 -12.46 -6.91
C SER A 123 -22.81 -11.99 -8.29
N ASN A 124 -23.73 -11.45 -9.10
CA ASN A 124 -23.44 -10.84 -10.40
C ASN A 124 -22.38 -9.73 -10.30
N ILE A 125 -21.68 -9.46 -11.41
CA ILE A 125 -20.56 -8.49 -11.48
C ILE A 125 -20.95 -7.08 -11.00
N PHE A 126 -22.18 -6.65 -11.28
CA PHE A 126 -22.70 -5.36 -10.83
C PHE A 126 -22.80 -5.28 -9.30
N VAL A 127 -23.40 -6.30 -8.69
CA VAL A 127 -23.56 -6.40 -7.23
C VAL A 127 -22.19 -6.50 -6.56
N ARG A 128 -21.25 -7.23 -7.19
CA ARG A 128 -19.87 -7.39 -6.71
C ARG A 128 -19.09 -6.08 -6.63
N SER A 129 -19.43 -5.08 -7.44
CA SER A 129 -18.78 -3.76 -7.37
C SER A 129 -19.56 -2.79 -6.49
N THR A 130 -20.89 -2.77 -6.58
CA THR A 130 -21.70 -1.77 -5.86
C THR A 130 -21.81 -2.06 -4.37
N VAL A 131 -22.05 -3.30 -3.96
CA VAL A 131 -22.31 -3.63 -2.55
C VAL A 131 -21.10 -3.38 -1.65
N PRO A 132 -19.85 -3.75 -2.01
CA PRO A 132 -18.71 -3.41 -1.18
C PRO A 132 -18.55 -1.90 -1.03
N LEU A 133 -18.76 -1.13 -2.10
CA LEU A 133 -18.70 0.33 -2.06
C LEU A 133 -19.78 0.91 -1.13
N PHE A 134 -21.03 0.48 -1.26
CA PHE A 134 -22.11 0.91 -0.36
C PHE A 134 -21.82 0.54 1.09
N CYS A 135 -21.33 -0.67 1.35
CA CYS A 135 -20.98 -1.12 2.68
C CYS A 135 -19.82 -0.32 3.27
N GLY A 136 -18.80 -0.02 2.47
CA GLY A 136 -17.67 0.83 2.85
C GLY A 136 -18.09 2.27 3.17
N VAL A 137 -18.94 2.88 2.33
CA VAL A 137 -19.48 4.23 2.58
C VAL A 137 -20.37 4.25 3.82
N ALA A 138 -21.22 3.24 4.01
CA ALA A 138 -22.04 3.11 5.21
C ALA A 138 -21.19 2.96 6.48
N ALA A 139 -20.15 2.12 6.44
CA ALA A 139 -19.21 1.96 7.54
C ALA A 139 -18.46 3.28 7.80
N PHE A 140 -18.04 4.00 6.76
CA PHE A 140 -17.36 5.28 6.89
C PHE A 140 -18.23 6.33 7.59
N ARG A 141 -19.51 6.43 7.21
CA ARG A 141 -20.49 7.31 7.86
C ARG A 141 -20.76 6.93 9.32
N PHE A 142 -20.68 5.64 9.65
CA PHE A 142 -20.97 5.11 10.99
C PHE A 142 -19.79 5.28 11.95
N PHE A 143 -18.57 4.90 11.52
CA PHE A 143 -17.37 4.94 12.35
C PHE A 143 -16.65 6.30 12.35
N LEU A 144 -16.80 7.11 11.30
CA LEU A 144 -16.21 8.46 11.20
C LEU A 144 -17.25 9.51 10.75
N PRO A 145 -18.28 9.78 11.55
CA PRO A 145 -19.36 10.69 11.17
C PRO A 145 -18.88 12.14 10.97
N SER A 146 -17.99 12.66 11.81
CA SER A 146 -17.51 14.05 11.70
C SER A 146 -16.61 14.21 10.48
N THR A 147 -15.67 13.27 10.28
CA THR A 147 -14.79 13.28 9.11
C THR A 147 -15.60 13.15 7.81
N PHE A 148 -16.63 12.29 7.78
CA PHE A 148 -17.53 12.18 6.62
C PHE A 148 -18.21 13.51 6.29
N SER A 149 -18.80 14.19 7.28
CA SER A 149 -19.46 15.47 7.07
C SER A 149 -18.50 16.55 6.55
N ASN A 150 -17.27 16.59 7.07
CA ASN A 150 -16.24 17.52 6.61
C ASN A 150 -15.81 17.24 5.17
N VAL A 151 -15.63 15.97 4.79
CA VAL A 151 -15.31 15.56 3.42
C VAL A 151 -16.42 15.96 2.45
N ILE A 152 -17.68 15.71 2.79
CA ILE A 152 -18.82 16.08 1.94
C ILE A 152 -18.92 17.60 1.80
N PHE A 153 -18.71 18.35 2.89
CA PHE A 153 -18.71 19.81 2.84
C PHE A 153 -17.56 20.37 1.97
N TRP A 154 -16.38 19.78 2.07
CA TRP A 154 -15.23 20.14 1.23
C TRP A 154 -15.50 19.81 -0.24
N LEU A 155 -16.08 18.64 -0.52
CA LEU A 155 -16.44 18.22 -1.86
C LEU A 155 -17.48 19.16 -2.48
N ASP A 156 -18.52 19.54 -1.74
CA ASP A 156 -19.52 20.54 -2.19
C ASP A 156 -18.83 21.88 -2.54
N THR A 157 -17.94 22.35 -1.66
CA THR A 157 -17.20 23.60 -1.90
C THR A 157 -16.30 23.51 -3.14
N TYR A 158 -15.66 22.35 -3.34
CA TYR A 158 -14.80 22.08 -4.49
C TYR A 158 -15.61 21.99 -5.80
N GLU A 159 -16.73 21.26 -5.80
CA GLU A 159 -17.62 21.11 -6.95
C GLU A 159 -18.19 22.47 -7.39
N ARG A 160 -18.62 23.32 -6.45
CA ARG A 160 -19.09 24.68 -6.77
C ARG A 160 -18.04 25.55 -7.44
N LYS A 161 -16.76 25.37 -7.06
CA LYS A 161 -15.65 26.17 -7.58
C LYS A 161 -15.20 25.71 -8.96
N HIS A 162 -15.20 24.41 -9.21
CA HIS A 162 -14.60 23.82 -10.41
C HIS A 162 -15.61 23.29 -11.42
N GLN A 163 -16.80 22.85 -11.00
CA GLN A 163 -17.80 22.16 -11.83
C GLN A 163 -19.24 22.57 -11.46
N PRO A 164 -19.65 23.82 -11.75
CA PRO A 164 -20.97 24.33 -11.38
C PRO A 164 -22.15 23.62 -12.08
N GLU A 165 -21.91 23.03 -13.26
CA GLU A 165 -22.96 22.30 -14.00
C GLU A 165 -23.39 20.99 -13.33
N LEU A 166 -22.47 20.28 -12.66
CA LEU A 166 -22.81 19.07 -11.91
C LEU A 166 -23.61 19.41 -10.66
N TRP A 167 -23.26 20.51 -10.00
CA TRP A 167 -23.91 20.96 -8.78
C TRP A 167 -25.42 21.26 -8.95
N SER A 168 -25.79 21.94 -10.03
CA SER A 168 -27.22 22.22 -10.32
C SER A 168 -27.99 20.94 -10.64
N SER A 169 -27.41 20.03 -11.41
CA SER A 169 -28.04 18.74 -11.74
C SER A 169 -28.27 17.87 -10.50
N GLN A 170 -27.30 17.83 -9.58
CA GLN A 170 -27.46 17.13 -8.29
C GLN A 170 -28.62 17.70 -7.46
N LYS A 171 -28.77 19.04 -7.44
CA LYS A 171 -29.88 19.69 -6.73
C LYS A 171 -31.24 19.33 -7.32
N ASP A 172 -31.34 19.28 -8.65
CA ASP A 172 -32.60 18.91 -9.31
C ASP A 172 -32.99 17.46 -9.02
N LEU A 173 -32.01 16.55 -8.96
CA LEU A 173 -32.23 15.18 -8.55
C LEU A 173 -32.64 15.08 -7.07
N PHE A 174 -31.98 15.84 -6.20
CA PHE A 174 -32.32 15.89 -4.78
C PHE A 174 -33.74 16.41 -4.55
N ASN A 175 -34.12 17.50 -5.22
CA ASN A 175 -35.45 18.08 -5.13
C ASN A 175 -36.53 17.12 -5.69
N LYS A 176 -36.23 16.38 -6.77
CA LYS A 176 -37.15 15.35 -7.28
C LYS A 176 -37.30 14.20 -6.29
N ALA A 177 -36.20 13.75 -5.69
CA ALA A 177 -36.22 12.69 -4.69
C ALA A 177 -37.00 13.10 -3.43
N SER A 178 -36.78 14.32 -2.91
CA SER A 178 -37.53 14.82 -1.74
C SER A 178 -39.02 14.91 -2.02
N ASN A 179 -39.41 15.44 -3.19
CA ASN A 179 -40.82 15.50 -3.60
C ASN A 179 -41.46 14.12 -3.74
N MET A 180 -40.71 13.09 -4.12
CA MET A 180 -41.20 11.70 -4.18
C MET A 180 -41.37 11.09 -2.79
N ILE A 181 -40.43 11.36 -1.87
CA ILE A 181 -40.54 10.92 -0.47
C ILE A 181 -41.78 11.56 0.16
N ASP A 182 -41.99 12.86 -0.04
CA ASP A 182 -43.18 13.56 0.47
C ASP A 182 -44.49 13.00 -0.11
N GLN A 183 -44.47 12.55 -1.38
CA GLN A 183 -45.62 11.87 -1.99
C GLN A 183 -45.86 10.49 -1.39
N ALA A 184 -44.80 9.74 -1.09
CA ALA A 184 -44.90 8.45 -0.43
C ALA A 184 -45.42 8.58 1.00
N ASP A 185 -44.95 9.57 1.77
CA ASP A 185 -45.44 9.84 3.12
C ASP A 185 -46.91 10.28 3.10
N LYS A 186 -47.30 11.15 2.17
CA LYS A 186 -48.71 11.51 1.97
C LYS A 186 -49.56 10.30 1.64
N LEU A 187 -49.10 9.44 0.72
CA LEU A 187 -49.80 8.22 0.36
C LEU A 187 -49.93 7.27 1.56
N ALA A 188 -48.88 7.12 2.37
CA ALA A 188 -48.93 6.32 3.60
C ALA A 188 -49.98 6.87 4.57
N THR A 189 -50.00 8.18 4.83
CA THR A 189 -51.00 8.80 5.71
C THR A 189 -52.43 8.70 5.16
N GLU A 190 -52.61 8.80 3.84
CA GLU A 190 -53.90 8.58 3.19
C GLU A 190 -54.35 7.12 3.30
N THR A 191 -53.43 6.16 3.14
CA THR A 191 -53.74 4.73 3.31
C THR A 191 -54.13 4.39 4.75
N GLU A 192 -53.50 4.99 5.76
CA GLU A 192 -53.89 4.81 7.17
C GLU A 192 -55.32 5.30 7.44
N ALA A 193 -55.69 6.46 6.90
CA ALA A 193 -57.03 7.03 7.04
C ALA A 193 -58.11 6.17 6.34
N VAL A 194 -57.77 5.58 5.20
CA VAL A 194 -58.67 4.69 4.45
C VAL A 194 -58.82 3.34 5.14
N VAL A 195 -57.72 2.73 5.59
CA VAL A 195 -57.74 1.48 6.35
C VAL A 195 -58.51 1.65 7.66
N GLY A 196 -58.34 2.78 8.36
CA GLY A 196 -59.09 3.12 9.57
C GLY A 196 -60.60 3.15 9.35
N LYS A 197 -61.06 3.80 8.26
CA LYS A 197 -62.50 3.85 7.91
C LYS A 197 -63.09 2.47 7.62
N TYR A 198 -62.38 1.64 6.87
CA TYR A 198 -62.84 0.28 6.58
C TYR A 198 -62.85 -0.61 7.83
N LEU A 199 -61.86 -0.47 8.72
CA LEU A 199 -61.86 -1.18 10.00
C LEU A 199 -63.03 -0.74 10.87
N ASP A 200 -63.31 0.57 10.97
CA ASP A 200 -64.43 1.09 11.75
C ASP A 200 -65.80 0.69 11.17
N GLU A 201 -65.97 0.69 9.85
CA GLU A 201 -67.19 0.18 9.20
C GLU A 201 -67.39 -1.32 9.45
N THR A 202 -66.32 -2.11 9.32
CA THR A 202 -66.37 -3.55 9.58
C THR A 202 -66.71 -3.82 11.05
N LYS A 203 -66.07 -3.09 11.97
CA LYS A 203 -66.33 -3.16 13.41
C LYS A 203 -67.78 -2.80 13.74
N LYS A 204 -68.34 -1.78 13.08
CA LYS A 204 -69.73 -1.34 13.24
C LYS A 204 -70.71 -2.38 12.70
N MET A 205 -70.49 -2.92 11.50
CA MET A 205 -71.34 -3.98 10.92
C MET A 205 -71.34 -5.21 11.81
N VAL A 206 -70.17 -5.70 12.23
CA VAL A 206 -70.06 -6.85 13.15
C VAL A 206 -70.76 -6.56 14.48
N GLY A 207 -70.59 -5.36 15.05
CA GLY A 207 -71.31 -4.95 16.26
C GLY A 207 -72.83 -4.97 16.10
N THR A 208 -73.35 -4.45 15.00
CA THR A 208 -74.81 -4.43 14.73
C THR A 208 -75.40 -5.82 14.49
N TYR A 209 -74.67 -6.73 13.82
CA TYR A 209 -75.13 -8.11 13.61
C TYR A 209 -75.00 -8.98 14.86
N ALA A 210 -73.95 -8.77 15.67
CA ALA A 210 -73.75 -9.48 16.93
C ALA A 210 -74.57 -8.91 18.10
N GLY A 211 -75.30 -7.81 17.88
CA GLY A 211 -76.08 -7.11 18.93
C GLY A 211 -75.20 -6.48 20.02
N LEU A 212 -73.91 -6.28 19.76
CA LEU A 212 -72.94 -5.77 20.73
C LEU A 212 -72.69 -4.27 20.50
N ASN A 213 -72.80 -3.46 21.55
CA ASN A 213 -72.51 -2.03 21.46
C ASN A 213 -71.00 -1.79 21.64
N VAL A 214 -70.25 -1.81 20.53
CA VAL A 214 -68.76 -1.86 20.51
C VAL A 214 -68.11 -0.50 20.83
N GLU A 215 -68.89 0.58 20.99
CA GLU A 215 -68.40 1.92 21.34
C GLU A 215 -68.06 2.10 22.83
N GLN A 216 -68.27 1.08 23.66
CA GLN A 216 -67.98 1.17 25.09
C GLN A 216 -66.46 1.24 25.30
N LYS A 217 -65.93 2.46 25.46
CA LYS A 217 -64.56 2.75 25.90
C LYS A 217 -64.28 1.97 27.18
N VAL A 218 -63.57 0.85 27.07
CA VAL A 218 -62.96 0.20 28.22
C VAL A 218 -61.81 1.09 28.68
N SER A 219 -62.17 1.89 29.69
CA SER A 219 -61.34 2.68 30.61
C SER A 219 -59.84 2.52 30.48
N GLU A 220 -59.18 3.68 30.37
CA GLU A 220 -57.81 3.95 30.78
C GLU A 220 -57.38 3.07 31.96
N LYS A 221 -56.35 2.25 31.75
CA LYS A 221 -55.57 1.67 32.84
C LYS A 221 -54.48 2.69 33.15
N LYS A 222 -54.71 3.53 34.18
CA LYS A 222 -53.66 4.34 34.80
C LYS A 222 -52.58 3.41 35.35
N THR A 223 -51.43 3.38 34.68
CA THR A 223 -50.21 2.81 35.24
C THR A 223 -49.61 3.87 36.16
N LYS A 224 -49.56 3.58 37.47
CA LYS A 224 -48.74 4.27 38.46
C LYS A 224 -47.26 3.96 38.22
#